data_AF-A0A7C5XJM0-F1
#
_entry.id   AF-A0A7C5XJM0-F1
#
_cell.length_a   1.000
_cell.length_b   1.000
_cell.length_c   1.000
_cell.angle_alpha   90.00
_cell.angle_beta   90.00
_cell.angle_gamma   90.00
#
_symmetry.space_group_name_H-M   'P 1'
#
loop_
_entity.id
_entity.type
_entity.pdbx_description
1 polymer ?
#
loop_
_entity_poly.entity_id
_entity_poly.type
_entity_poly.pdbx_seq_one_letter_code
_entity_poly.pdbx_strand_id
1 'polypeptide(L)'
;MVDVAVCLVAVIDVVESFKKPDLYFDVNVKGTYNIAKASKSIDVLIFAYSCADYGDPVKTSIDKNHPLRPRSPYAASKISGEVYIHVFSQI
;
A
#
# COMPACT_ATOMS: atom_id res chain seq x y z
N MET A 1 1.59 17.67 18.27
CA MET A 1 2.63 17.02 17.45
C MET A 1 2.31 15.53 17.45
N VAL A 2 2.48 14.83 16.33
CA VAL A 2 2.23 13.38 16.23
C VAL A 2 3.58 12.72 16.06
N ASP A 3 4.01 11.94 17.06
CA ASP A 3 5.34 11.31 17.04
C ASP A 3 5.35 10.09 16.11
N VAL A 4 4.28 9.28 16.15
CA VAL A 4 4.15 8.07 15.32
C VAL A 4 2.74 7.97 14.75
N ALA A 5 2.64 7.67 13.46
CA ALA A 5 1.39 7.34 12.79
C ALA A 5 1.47 5.95 12.16
N VAL A 6 0.39 5.17 12.27
CA VAL A 6 0.25 3.86 11.62
C VAL A 6 -0.85 3.95 10.57
N CYS A 7 -0.47 3.82 9.30
CA CYS A 7 -1.37 3.89 8.16
C CYS A 7 -1.98 2.50 7.88
N LEU A 8 -3.24 2.35 8.30
CA LEU A 8 -4.07 1.15 8.07
C LEU A 8 -5.19 1.39 7.04
N VAL A 9 -5.11 2.48 6.26
CA VAL A 9 -6.13 2.82 5.27
C VAL A 9 -6.10 1.81 4.14
N ALA A 10 -7.06 0.88 4.13
CA ALA A 10 -7.33 0.01 3.01
C ALA A 10 -8.73 -0.62 3.11
N VAL A 11 -9.42 -0.75 1.98
CA VAL A 11 -10.38 -1.84 1.76
C VAL A 11 -9.57 -3.06 1.29
N ILE A 12 -9.84 -4.24 1.85
CA ILE A 12 -8.94 -5.40 1.76
C ILE A 12 -9.47 -6.59 0.95
N ASP A 13 -10.75 -6.58 0.59
CA ASP A 13 -11.36 -7.74 -0.06
C ASP A 13 -10.86 -7.88 -1.51
N VAL A 14 -10.20 -8.99 -1.82
CA VAL A 14 -9.62 -9.23 -3.15
C VAL A 14 -10.71 -9.36 -4.22
N VAL A 15 -11.80 -10.05 -3.91
CA VAL A 15 -12.87 -10.35 -4.88
C VAL A 15 -13.71 -9.11 -5.15
N GLU A 16 -14.04 -8.33 -4.12
CA GLU A 16 -14.75 -7.06 -4.28
C GLU A 16 -13.93 -6.06 -5.09
N SER A 17 -12.59 -6.08 -4.98
CA SER A 17 -11.72 -5.15 -5.71
C SER A 17 -11.89 -5.23 -7.23
N PHE A 18 -12.25 -6.40 -7.78
CA PHE A 18 -12.59 -6.54 -9.21
C PHE A 18 -13.96 -5.96 -9.56
N LYS A 19 -14.91 -5.97 -8.62
CA LYS A 19 -16.26 -5.46 -8.83
C LYS A 19 -16.32 -3.94 -8.65
N LYS A 20 -15.47 -3.39 -7.79
CA LYS A 20 -15.44 -1.97 -7.41
C LYS A 20 -14.01 -1.39 -7.45
N PRO A 21 -13.30 -1.44 -8.59
CA PRO A 21 -11.90 -0.99 -8.66
C PRO A 21 -11.72 0.48 -8.27
N ASP A 22 -12.67 1.35 -8.63
CA ASP A 22 -12.61 2.78 -8.32
C ASP A 22 -12.64 3.06 -6.81
N LEU A 23 -13.39 2.26 -6.04
CA LEU A 23 -13.41 2.36 -4.58
C LEU A 23 -12.02 2.08 -3.99
N TYR A 24 -11.32 1.08 -4.51
CA TYR A 24 -9.97 0.72 -4.05
C TYR A 24 -8.95 1.75 -4.49
N PHE A 25 -9.12 2.36 -5.66
CA PHE A 25 -8.31 3.50 -6.08
C PHE A 25 -8.50 4.70 -5.15
N ASP A 26 -9.74 5.11 -4.91
CA ASP A 26 -10.05 6.28 -4.09
C ASP A 26 -9.63 6.11 -2.62
N VAL A 27 -9.90 4.94 -2.03
CA VAL A 27 -9.57 4.68 -0.63
C VAL A 27 -8.08 4.36 -0.48
N ASN A 28 -7.59 3.32 -1.17
CA ASN A 28 -6.27 2.79 -0.88
C ASN A 28 -5.17 3.63 -1.54
N VAL A 29 -5.37 4.11 -2.78
CA VAL A 29 -4.34 4.87 -3.50
C VAL A 29 -4.41 6.34 -3.10
N LYS A 30 -5.54 7.00 -3.36
CA LYS A 30 -5.69 8.44 -3.10
C LYS A 30 -5.70 8.75 -1.59
N GLY A 31 -6.29 7.89 -0.76
CA GLY A 31 -6.20 8.01 0.70
C GLY A 31 -4.76 7.92 1.20
N THR A 32 -3.99 6.91 0.77
CA THR A 32 -2.57 6.78 1.14
C THR A 32 -1.73 7.95 0.63
N TYR A 33 -1.95 8.41 -0.60
CA TYR A 33 -1.28 9.59 -1.15
C TYR A 33 -1.49 10.83 -0.28
N ASN A 34 -2.72 11.06 0.19
CA ASN A 34 -3.01 12.20 1.08
C ASN A 34 -2.29 12.09 2.42
N ILE A 35 -2.21 10.89 3.01
CA ILE A 35 -1.46 10.63 4.24
C ILE A 35 0.04 10.86 4.02
N ALA A 36 0.60 10.31 2.94
CA ALA A 36 2.00 10.50 2.58
C ALA A 36 2.35 11.99 2.38
N LYS A 37 1.45 12.78 1.78
CA LYS A 37 1.65 14.23 1.65
C LYS A 37 1.64 14.95 3.00
N ALA A 38 0.80 14.49 3.93
CA ALA A 38 0.66 15.08 5.26
C ALA A 38 1.74 14.61 6.25
N SER A 39 2.48 13.54 5.95
CA SER A 39 3.44 12.94 6.88
C SER A 39 4.72 13.75 7.07
N LYS A 40 4.88 14.89 6.38
CA LYS A 40 6.01 15.83 6.57
C LYS A 40 6.14 16.36 8.00
N SER A 41 5.06 16.34 8.77
CA SER A 41 5.02 16.79 10.17
C SER A 41 4.92 15.64 11.16
N ILE A 42 5.23 14.42 10.74
CA ILE A 42 5.18 13.20 11.56
C ILE A 42 6.59 12.62 11.62
N ASP A 43 7.08 12.28 12.80
CA ASP A 43 8.46 11.77 12.95
C ASP A 43 8.60 10.36 12.38
N VAL A 44 7.60 9.49 12.60
CA VAL A 44 7.58 8.11 12.09
C VAL A 44 6.23 7.75 11.48
N LEU A 45 6.25 7.26 10.24
CA LEU A 45 5.08 6.69 9.58
C LEU A 45 5.30 5.20 9.31
N ILE A 46 4.41 4.36 9.83
CA ILE A 46 4.38 2.91 9.58
C ILE A 46 3.26 2.62 8.58
N PHE A 47 3.58 2.04 7.43
CA PHE A 47 2.60 1.61 6.44
C PHE A 47 2.43 0.09 6.46
N ALA A 48 1.18 -0.38 6.47
CA ALA A 48 0.90 -1.81 6.46
C ALA A 48 1.07 -2.42 5.06
N TYR A 49 2.04 -3.32 4.92
CA TYR A 49 2.32 -4.13 3.72
C TYR A 49 1.24 -5.21 3.47
N SER A 50 1.17 -5.77 2.26
CA SER A 50 0.27 -6.88 1.92
C SER A 50 0.98 -7.99 1.14
N CYS A 51 0.88 -9.25 1.60
CA CYS A 51 1.43 -10.39 0.87
C CYS A 51 0.75 -10.66 -0.49
N ALA A 52 -0.43 -10.07 -0.73
CA ALA A 52 -1.13 -10.17 -2.01
C ALA A 52 -0.34 -9.55 -3.18
N ASP A 53 0.65 -8.72 -2.88
CA ASP A 53 1.46 -7.99 -3.85
C ASP A 53 2.42 -8.92 -4.61
N TYR A 54 2.74 -10.08 -4.01
CA TYR A 54 3.56 -11.12 -4.65
C TYR A 54 2.75 -12.04 -5.59
N GLY A 55 1.41 -12.00 -5.56
CA GLY A 55 0.57 -12.84 -6.40
C GLY A 55 0.85 -14.33 -6.21
N ASP A 56 1.22 -15.01 -7.30
CA ASP A 56 1.68 -16.40 -7.29
C ASP A 56 3.22 -16.43 -7.09
N PRO A 57 3.71 -16.65 -5.86
CA PRO A 57 5.14 -16.51 -5.54
C PRO A 57 5.97 -17.59 -6.24
N VAL A 58 7.15 -17.20 -6.73
CA VAL A 58 8.07 -18.11 -7.46
C VAL A 58 8.76 -19.11 -6.52
N LYS A 59 8.82 -18.80 -5.22
CA LYS A 59 9.37 -19.66 -4.17
C LYS A 59 8.67 -19.40 -2.84
N THR A 60 8.68 -20.38 -1.94
CA THR A 60 8.04 -20.29 -0.62
C THR A 60 8.72 -19.28 0.32
N SER A 61 10.04 -19.15 0.24
CA SER A 61 10.79 -18.16 1.01
C SER A 61 10.81 -16.82 0.26
N ILE A 62 9.99 -15.88 0.74
CA ILE A 62 9.89 -14.54 0.18
C ILE A 62 10.96 -13.65 0.83
N ASP A 63 11.89 -13.17 0.00
CA ASP A 63 12.89 -12.18 0.41
C ASP A 63 12.59 -10.80 -0.21
N LYS A 64 13.36 -9.79 0.17
CA LYS A 64 13.19 -8.41 -0.30
C LYS A 64 13.35 -8.22 -1.82
N ASN A 65 13.98 -9.17 -2.52
CA ASN A 65 14.20 -9.12 -3.96
C ASN A 65 13.14 -9.96 -4.71
N HIS A 66 12.16 -10.52 -4.00
CA HIS A 66 11.11 -11.31 -4.63
C HIS A 66 10.26 -10.40 -5.53
N PRO A 67 10.08 -10.72 -6.84
CA PRO A 67 9.32 -9.86 -7.73
C PRO A 67 7.88 -9.66 -7.27
N LEU A 68 7.42 -8.41 -7.32
CA LEU A 68 6.01 -8.08 -7.17
C LEU A 68 5.26 -8.50 -8.45
N ARG A 69 4.15 -9.20 -8.27
CA ARG A 69 3.29 -9.70 -9.35
C ARG A 69 1.83 -9.58 -8.94
N PRO A 70 1.30 -8.35 -8.78
CA PRO A 70 -0.06 -8.15 -8.30
C PRO A 70 -1.06 -8.84 -9.21
N ARG A 71 -2.05 -9.53 -8.61
CA ARG A 71 -3.09 -10.28 -9.33
C ARG A 71 -4.49 -9.69 -9.17
N SER A 72 -4.62 -8.55 -8.49
CA SER A 72 -5.92 -7.90 -8.24
C SER A 72 -5.79 -6.37 -8.15
N PRO A 73 -6.89 -5.61 -8.35
CA PRO A 73 -6.92 -4.18 -8.08
C PRO A 73 -6.53 -3.84 -6.62
N TYR A 74 -6.91 -4.70 -5.66
CA TYR A 74 -6.43 -4.57 -4.27
C TYR A 74 -4.90 -4.59 -4.18
N ALA A 75 -4.24 -5.63 -4.72
CA ALA A 75 -2.78 -5.75 -4.67
C ALA A 75 -2.10 -4.57 -5.40
N ALA A 76 -2.61 -4.18 -6.58
CA ALA A 76 -2.10 -3.01 -7.29
C ALA A 76 -2.20 -1.72 -6.46
N SER A 77 -3.31 -1.54 -5.73
CA SER A 77 -3.51 -0.39 -4.86
C SER A 77 -2.55 -0.34 -3.66
N LYS A 78 -2.19 -1.50 -3.10
CA LYS A 78 -1.25 -1.60 -1.97
C LYS A 78 0.17 -1.27 -2.40
N ILE A 79 0.64 -1.84 -3.51
CA ILE A 79 1.92 -1.49 -4.13
C ILE A 79 1.99 0.00 -4.43
N SER A 80 0.92 0.59 -4.97
CA SER A 80 0.87 2.04 -5.25
C SER A 80 1.07 2.86 -3.98
N GLY A 81 0.44 2.45 -2.88
CA GLY A 81 0.60 3.07 -1.57
C GLY A 81 2.05 3.03 -1.07
N GLU A 82 2.73 1.89 -1.19
CA GLU A 82 4.14 1.73 -0.81
C GLU A 82 5.06 2.66 -1.59
N VAL A 83 4.84 2.74 -2.90
CA VAL A 83 5.61 3.63 -3.78
C VAL A 83 5.42 5.09 -3.36
N TYR A 84 4.19 5.53 -3.10
CA TYR A 84 3.96 6.89 -2.61
C TYR A 84 4.61 7.13 -1.26
N ILE A 85 4.43 6.26 -0.27
CA ILE A 85 5.04 6.40 1.05
C ILE A 85 6.57 6.48 0.93
N HIS A 86 7.18 5.62 0.11
CA HIS A 86 8.61 5.62 -0.13
C HIS A 86 9.10 6.93 -0.75
N VAL A 87 8.44 7.42 -1.80
CA VAL A 87 8.82 8.69 -2.46
C VAL A 87 8.68 9.87 -1.50
N PHE A 88 7.61 9.91 -0.70
CA PHE A 88 7.40 11.01 0.25
C PHE A 88 8.31 10.93 1.48
N SER A 89 8.86 9.76 1.83
CA SER A 89 9.87 9.65 2.90
C SER A 89 11.25 10.21 2.52
N GLN A 90 11.47 10.56 1.25
CA GLN A 90 12.74 11.09 0.74
C GLN A 90 12.78 12.62 0.68
N ILE A 91 11.69 13.31 1.06
CA ILE A 91 11.54 14.77 0.99
C ILE A 91 11.16 15.36 2.35
#